data_AF-A0A948XDB0-F1
#
_entry.id   AF-A0A948XDB0-F1
#
_cell.length_a   1.000
_cell.length_b   1.000
_cell.length_c   1.000
_cell.angle_alpha   90.00
_cell.angle_beta   90.00
_cell.angle_gamma   90.00
#
_symmetry.space_group_name_H-M   'P 1'
#
loop_
_entity.id
_entity.type
_entity.pdbx_description
1 polymer ?
#
loop_
_entity_poly.entity_id
_entity_poly.type
_entity_poly.pdbx_seq_one_letter_code
_entity_poly.pdbx_strand_id
1 'polypeptide(L)'
;MSFPWANEYKPNHPLMQWLDEKLPLPRFVYNAVGAGYPVPRNLNYFWNFGVLSGVALMIQIVTGIVLGMHYAANELVAFGTTE
;
A
#
# COMPACT_ATOMS: atom_id res chain seq x y z
N MET A 1 15.20 -11.74 -11.37
CA MET A 1 14.28 -10.59 -11.24
C MET A 1 13.53 -10.42 -12.54
N SER A 2 12.31 -9.89 -12.52
CA SER A 2 11.51 -9.76 -13.75
C SER A 2 11.91 -8.59 -14.63
N PHE A 3 12.72 -7.66 -14.12
CA PHE A 3 13.16 -6.49 -14.87
C PHE A 3 14.69 -6.52 -15.08
N PRO A 4 15.18 -6.21 -16.30
CA PRO A 4 16.62 -6.21 -16.60
C PRO A 4 17.43 -5.17 -15.80
N TRP A 5 16.78 -4.12 -15.33
CA TRP A 5 17.37 -3.05 -14.53
C TRP A 5 17.29 -3.32 -13.01
N ALA A 6 16.50 -4.31 -12.58
CA ALA A 6 16.36 -4.64 -11.18
C ALA A 6 17.62 -5.38 -10.71
N ASN A 7 18.17 -4.92 -9.59
CA ASN A 7 19.31 -5.54 -8.93
C ASN A 7 18.91 -6.02 -7.53
N GLU A 8 19.77 -6.80 -6.89
CA GLU A 8 19.53 -7.23 -5.50
C GLU A 8 19.47 -6.02 -4.59
N TYR A 9 18.59 -6.07 -3.60
CA TYR A 9 18.48 -5.00 -2.61
C TYR A 9 19.79 -4.84 -1.84
N LYS A 10 20.44 -3.68 -1.99
CA LYS A 10 21.67 -3.31 -1.29
C LYS A 10 21.52 -1.92 -0.68
N PRO A 11 21.45 -1.79 0.66
CA PRO A 11 21.34 -0.50 1.31
C PRO A 11 22.66 0.27 1.23
N ASN A 12 22.64 1.45 0.61
CA ASN A 12 23.84 2.30 0.44
C ASN A 12 24.07 3.26 1.62
N HIS A 13 23.02 3.63 2.34
CA HIS A 13 23.09 4.61 3.43
C HIS A 13 23.29 3.90 4.81
N PRO A 14 24.14 4.41 5.72
CA PRO A 14 24.42 3.77 7.02
C PRO A 14 23.17 3.52 7.88
N LEU A 15 22.24 4.47 7.91
CA LEU A 15 20.94 4.28 8.61
C LEU A 15 20.12 3.13 7.99
N MET A 16 20.19 2.97 6.67
CA MET A 16 19.45 1.92 5.96
C MET A 16 20.11 0.55 6.16
N GLN A 17 21.44 0.50 6.28
CA GLN A 17 22.18 -0.71 6.64
C GLN A 17 21.87 -1.14 8.07
N TRP A 18 21.90 -0.20 9.01
CA TRP A 18 21.53 -0.45 10.41
C TRP A 18 20.08 -0.93 10.54
N LEU A 19 19.15 -0.28 9.84
CA LEU A 19 17.74 -0.70 9.84
C LEU A 19 17.61 -2.11 9.27
N ASP A 20 18.23 -2.41 8.14
CA ASP A 20 18.17 -3.73 7.51
C ASP A 20 18.79 -4.83 8.39
N GLU A 21 19.82 -4.51 9.19
CA GLU A 21 20.43 -5.43 10.15
C GLU A 21 19.52 -5.73 11.35
N LYS A 22 18.84 -4.71 11.90
CA LYS A 22 17.96 -4.87 13.07
C LYS A 22 16.58 -5.41 12.71
N LEU A 23 16.02 -4.93 11.62
CA LEU A 23 14.72 -5.34 11.12
C LEU A 23 14.66 -5.13 9.58
N PRO A 24 14.76 -6.21 8.78
CA PRO A 24 14.88 -6.13 7.32
C PRO A 24 13.56 -5.78 6.61
N LEU A 25 12.82 -4.76 7.09
CA LEU A 25 11.60 -4.27 6.45
C LEU A 25 11.84 -3.80 5.02
N PRO A 26 12.87 -2.98 4.73
CA PRO A 26 13.04 -2.47 3.37
C PRO A 26 13.37 -3.59 2.37
N ARG A 27 14.21 -4.55 2.78
CA ARG A 27 14.53 -5.75 1.99
C ARG A 27 13.30 -6.63 1.77
N PHE A 28 12.49 -6.81 2.82
CA PHE A 28 11.23 -7.55 2.72
C PHE A 28 10.28 -6.92 1.70
N VAL A 29 10.03 -5.61 1.80
CA VAL A 29 9.15 -4.89 0.87
C VAL A 29 9.68 -4.97 -0.57
N TYR A 30 10.99 -4.76 -0.77
CA TYR A 30 11.60 -4.83 -2.10
C TYR A 30 11.42 -6.20 -2.77
N ASN A 31 11.56 -7.28 -2.00
CA ASN A 31 11.44 -8.64 -2.51
C ASN A 31 9.98 -9.11 -2.66
N ALA A 32 9.08 -8.62 -1.80
CA ALA A 32 7.68 -9.04 -1.78
C ALA A 32 6.81 -8.32 -2.82
N VAL A 33 6.99 -7.01 -2.97
CA VAL A 33 6.13 -6.16 -3.82
C VAL A 33 6.90 -5.22 -4.75
N GLY A 34 8.21 -5.08 -4.54
CA GLY A 34 9.08 -4.22 -5.34
C GLY A 34 9.67 -4.91 -6.58
N ALA A 35 10.76 -4.34 -7.09
CA ALA A 35 11.43 -4.82 -8.30
C ALA A 35 12.13 -6.19 -8.14
N GLY A 36 12.30 -6.65 -6.89
CA GLY A 36 12.79 -8.00 -6.59
C GLY A 36 11.78 -9.11 -6.89
N TYR A 37 10.48 -8.78 -6.97
CA TYR A 37 9.42 -9.75 -7.17
C TYR A 37 9.36 -10.25 -8.62
N PRO A 38 9.38 -11.57 -8.87
CA PRO A 38 9.29 -12.12 -10.21
C PRO A 38 7.84 -12.11 -10.73
N VAL A 39 7.52 -11.16 -11.59
CA VAL A 39 6.27 -11.03 -12.34
C VAL A 39 6.35 -11.73 -13.72
N PRO A 40 5.34 -12.52 -14.13
CA PRO A 40 5.27 -13.11 -15.46
C PRO A 40 5.00 -12.04 -16.54
N ARG A 41 5.58 -12.22 -17.74
CA ARG A 41 5.47 -11.23 -18.85
C ARG A 41 4.13 -11.24 -19.61
N ASN A 42 3.24 -12.21 -19.35
CA ASN A 42 1.98 -12.40 -20.07
C ASN A 42 0.73 -11.97 -19.28
N LEU A 43 0.87 -11.05 -18.31
CA LEU A 43 -0.28 -10.54 -17.54
C LEU A 43 -1.25 -9.77 -18.44
N ASN A 44 -2.54 -9.98 -18.21
CA ASN A 44 -3.61 -9.20 -18.85
C ASN A 44 -4.05 -8.03 -17.96
N TYR A 45 -4.91 -7.15 -18.49
CA TYR A 45 -5.39 -5.97 -17.77
C TYR A 45 -6.18 -6.26 -16.49
N PHE A 46 -6.78 -7.45 -16.34
CA PHE A 46 -7.56 -7.80 -15.15
C PHE A 46 -6.70 -7.88 -13.88
N TRP A 47 -5.39 -8.09 -14.00
CA TRP A 47 -4.48 -8.08 -12.86
C TRP A 47 -4.38 -6.71 -12.17
N ASN A 48 -4.75 -5.63 -12.85
CA ASN A 48 -4.77 -4.28 -12.25
C ASN A 48 -5.90 -4.10 -11.22
N PHE A 49 -6.95 -4.94 -11.24
CA PHE A 49 -8.06 -4.82 -10.27
C PHE A 49 -7.62 -5.01 -8.82
N GLY A 50 -6.56 -5.79 -8.57
CA GLY A 50 -6.01 -5.95 -7.22
C GLY A 50 -5.40 -4.65 -6.67
N VAL A 51 -4.63 -3.93 -7.48
CA VAL A 51 -4.07 -2.63 -7.07
C VAL A 51 -5.18 -1.59 -6.95
N LEU A 52 -6.14 -1.60 -7.89
CA LEU A 52 -7.29 -0.70 -7.86
C LEU A 52 -8.12 -0.87 -6.58
N SER A 53 -8.38 -2.12 -6.14
CA SER A 53 -9.11 -2.36 -4.90
C SER A 53 -8.32 -1.95 -3.65
N GLY A 54 -6.99 -2.13 -3.66
CA GLY A 54 -6.12 -1.61 -2.60
C GLY A 54 -6.17 -0.09 -2.48
N VAL A 55 -6.14 0.63 -3.61
CA VAL A 55 -6.30 2.09 -3.64
C VAL A 55 -7.69 2.50 -3.16
N ALA A 56 -8.74 1.82 -3.62
CA ALA A 56 -10.11 2.09 -3.18
C ALA A 56 -10.25 1.92 -1.66
N LEU A 57 -9.69 0.84 -1.09
CA LEU A 57 -9.70 0.60 0.36
C LEU A 57 -9.00 1.74 1.11
N MET A 58 -7.82 2.17 0.66
CA MET A 58 -7.09 3.27 1.29
C MET A 58 -7.90 4.57 1.28
N ILE A 59 -8.54 4.90 0.15
CA ILE A 59 -9.40 6.08 0.05
C ILE A 59 -10.57 5.96 1.01
N GLN A 60 -11.26 4.81 1.03
CA GLN A 60 -12.42 4.57 1.91
C GLN A 60 -12.07 4.65 3.41
N ILE A 61 -10.90 4.16 3.83
CA ILE A 61 -10.45 4.29 5.22
C ILE A 61 -10.22 5.77 5.57
N VAL A 62 -9.49 6.50 4.72
CA VAL A 62 -9.18 7.91 4.98
C VAL A 62 -10.43 8.76 4.99
N THR A 63 -11.28 8.65 3.97
CA THR A 63 -12.53 9.42 3.90
C THR A 63 -13.53 8.96 4.96
N GLY A 64 -13.58 7.67 5.28
CA GLY A 64 -14.41 7.12 6.35
C GLY A 64 -14.04 7.66 7.73
N ILE A 65 -12.75 7.83 8.03
CA ILE A 65 -12.31 8.47 9.27
C ILE A 65 -12.78 9.93 9.31
N VAL A 66 -12.62 10.68 8.22
CA VAL A 66 -13.07 12.08 8.15
C VAL A 66 -14.58 12.20 8.32
N LEU A 67 -15.35 11.34 7.66
CA LEU A 67 -16.80 11.27 7.83
C LEU A 67 -17.18 10.91 9.27
N GLY A 68 -16.49 9.94 9.88
CA GLY A 68 -16.72 9.53 11.28
C GLY A 68 -16.46 10.64 12.31
N MET A 69 -15.64 11.65 11.98
CA MET A 69 -15.45 12.82 12.85
C MET A 69 -16.62 13.81 12.82
N HIS A 70 -17.45 13.79 11.77
CA HIS A 70 -18.55 14.74 11.55
C HIS A 70 -19.94 14.10 11.61
N TYR A 71 -20.00 12.77 11.52
CA TYR A 71 -21.24 12.00 11.57
C TYR A 71 -21.67 11.69 13.01
N ALA A 72 -22.96 11.88 13.32
CA ALA A 72 -23.56 11.43 14.56
C ALA A 72 -24.39 10.15 14.35
N ALA A 73 -24.00 9.05 14.99
CA ALA A 73 -24.67 7.75 14.90
C ALA A 73 -25.93 7.66 15.79
N ASN A 74 -26.94 8.50 15.52
CA ASN A 74 -28.22 8.52 16.24
C ASN A 74 -29.37 8.80 15.28
N GLU A 75 -30.47 8.04 15.39
CA GLU A 75 -31.65 8.12 14.50
C GLU A 75 -32.22 9.54 14.36
N LEU A 76 -32.15 10.37 15.39
CA LEU A 76 -32.71 11.73 15.39
C LEU A 76 -31.86 12.75 14.65
N VAL A 77 -30.54 12.54 14.58
CA VAL A 77 -29.58 13.56 14.10
C VAL A 77 -28.70 13.09 12.95
N ALA A 78 -28.70 11.80 12.63
CA ALA A 78 -27.87 11.22 11.58
C ALA A 78 -28.04 11.97 10.24
N PHE A 79 -29.28 12.17 9.79
CA PHE A 79 -29.58 12.87 8.54
C PHE A 79 -29.11 14.33 8.58
N GLY A 80 -29.39 15.03 9.69
CA GLY A 80 -28.98 16.42 9.89
C GLY A 80 -27.47 16.63 9.96
N THR A 81 -26.70 15.61 10.34
CA THR A 81 -25.22 15.67 10.31
C THR A 81 -24.61 15.30 8.96
N THR A 82 -25.41 14.81 8.01
CA THR A 82 -24.95 14.37 6.69
C THR A 82 -25.35 15.28 5.53
N GLU A 83 -26.46 16.03 5.67
CA GLU A 83 -26.93 17.02 4.70
C GLU A 83 -26.09 18.31 4.71
#